data_AF-A0A392MGL4-F1
#
_entry.id   AF-A0A392MGL4-F1
#
_cell.length_a   1.000
_cell.length_b   1.000
_cell.length_c   1.000
_cell.angle_alpha   90.00
_cell.angle_beta   90.00
_cell.angle_gamma   90.00
#
_symmetry.space_group_name_H-M   'P 1'
#
loop_
_entity.id
_entity.type
_entity.pdbx_description
1 polymer ?
#
loop_
_entity_poly.entity_id
_entity_poly.type
_entity_poly.pdbx_seq_one_letter_code
_entity_poly.pdbx_strand_id
1 'polypeptide(L)'
;MQEKYNPEQYVGIVIGNLTQAIQILYEKGARKFGFLSLSPLGCLPALRAANPDEANKGSCFGAASSLALAHNNALSNILTSLNQVFKGFMYSNSNFYDWLQDKINNPTNY
;
A
#
# COMPACT_ATOMS: atom_id res chain seq x y z
N MET A 1 -5.90 18.56 8.95
CA MET A 1 -4.78 18.71 8.00
C MET A 1 -5.41 19.06 6.66
N GLN A 2 -5.16 20.22 6.07
CA GLN A 2 -5.63 20.48 4.70
C GLN A 2 -4.78 19.63 3.76
N GLU A 3 -5.39 18.65 3.09
CA GLU A 3 -4.70 17.84 2.10
C GLU A 3 -4.54 18.67 0.81
N LYS A 4 -3.30 18.91 0.41
CA LYS A 4 -2.95 19.65 -0.81
C LYS A 4 -3.42 18.94 -2.09
N TYR A 5 -3.66 17.62 -1.99
CA TYR A 5 -4.03 16.74 -3.08
C TYR A 5 -5.22 15.90 -2.64
N ASN A 6 -6.11 15.57 -3.57
CA ASN A 6 -7.12 14.56 -3.29
C ASN A 6 -6.48 13.15 -3.21
N PRO A 7 -7.19 12.16 -2.64
CA PRO A 7 -6.68 10.80 -2.50
C PRO A 7 -6.08 10.20 -3.78
N GLU A 8 -6.78 10.34 -4.92
CA GLU A 8 -6.36 9.78 -6.20
C GLU A 8 -5.06 10.42 -6.71
N GLN A 9 -4.97 11.74 -6.62
CA GLN A 9 -3.76 12.50 -6.96
C GLN A 9 -2.59 12.08 -6.08
N TYR A 10 -2.82 11.91 -4.77
CA TYR A 10 -1.77 11.51 -3.85
C TYR A 10 -1.25 10.10 -4.17
N VAL A 11 -2.14 9.13 -4.43
CA VAL A 11 -1.74 7.79 -4.88
C VAL A 11 -0.93 7.87 -6.17
N GLY A 12 -1.38 8.66 -7.14
CA GLY A 12 -0.65 8.87 -8.40
C GLY A 12 0.77 9.39 -8.20
N ILE A 13 0.96 10.36 -7.29
CA ILE A 13 2.30 10.90 -6.95
C ILE A 13 3.18 9.81 -6.31
N VAL A 14 2.67 9.08 -5.32
CA VAL A 14 3.44 8.04 -4.61
C VAL A 14 3.85 6.92 -5.58
N ILE A 15 2.92 6.46 -6.41
CA ILE A 15 3.17 5.40 -7.40
C ILE A 15 4.13 5.89 -8.49
N GLY A 16 3.98 7.12 -8.96
CA GLY A 16 4.90 7.73 -9.94
C GLY A 16 6.33 7.78 -9.41
N ASN A 17 6.52 8.28 -8.19
CA ASN A 17 7.84 8.34 -7.55
C ASN A 17 8.45 6.95 -7.34
N LEU A 18 7.65 5.98 -6.91
CA LEU A 18 8.11 4.61 -6.73
C LEU A 18 8.52 3.96 -8.06
N THR A 19 7.74 4.19 -9.12
CA THR A 19 8.04 3.72 -10.48
C THR A 19 9.38 4.28 -10.96
N GLN A 20 9.61 5.59 -10.76
CA GLN A 20 10.87 6.23 -11.12
C GLN A 20 12.05 5.62 -10.34
N ALA A 21 11.90 5.38 -9.04
CA ALA A 21 12.94 4.75 -8.23
C ALA A 21 13.26 3.32 -8.73
N ILE A 22 12.25 2.53 -9.09
CA ILE A 22 12.43 1.20 -9.67
C ILE A 22 13.20 1.28 -10.99
N GLN A 23 12.84 2.22 -11.86
CA GLN A 23 13.51 2.43 -13.15
C GLN A 23 15.00 2.78 -12.95
N ILE A 24 15.32 3.71 -12.06
CA ILE A 24 16.70 4.09 -11.74
C ILE A 24 17.50 2.89 -11.22
N LEU A 25 16.93 2.09 -10.33
CA LEU A 25 17.60 0.88 -9.81
C LEU A 25 17.80 -0.17 -10.90
N TYR A 26 16.81 -0.34 -11.77
CA TYR A 26 16.88 -1.25 -12.90
C TYR A 26 17.98 -0.84 -13.90
N GLU A 27 18.09 0.45 -14.22
CA GLU A 27 19.19 1.00 -15.04
C GLU A 27 20.57 0.73 -14.41
N LYS A 28 20.65 0.73 -13.07
CA LYS A 28 21.86 0.38 -12.32
C LYS A 28 22.11 -1.13 -12.17
N GLY A 29 21.29 -1.97 -12.80
CA GLY A 29 21.49 -3.43 -12.83
C GLY A 29 20.63 -4.23 -11.86
N ALA A 30 19.75 -3.61 -11.07
CA ALA A 30 18.82 -4.34 -10.22
C ALA A 30 17.81 -5.14 -11.07
N ARG A 31 17.56 -6.40 -10.70
CA ARG A 31 16.64 -7.29 -11.42
C ARG A 31 15.60 -7.96 -10.53
N LYS A 32 15.78 -7.90 -9.21
CA LYS A 32 14.90 -8.54 -8.22
C LYS A 32 14.45 -7.51 -7.21
N PHE A 33 13.15 -7.38 -7.01
CA PHE A 33 12.56 -6.38 -6.12
C PHE A 33 11.57 -7.04 -5.15
N GLY A 34 11.57 -6.59 -3.90
CA GLY A 34 10.60 -7.03 -2.89
C GLY A 34 9.77 -5.84 -2.43
N PHE A 35 8.45 -6.00 -2.41
CA PHE A 35 7.51 -4.99 -1.96
C PHE A 35 6.64 -5.53 -0.85
N LEU A 36 6.40 -4.67 0.13
CA LEU A 36 5.37 -4.85 1.14
C LEU A 36 4.16 -4.01 0.69
N SER A 37 3.03 -4.64 0.38
CA SER A 37 1.78 -3.88 0.22
C SER A 37 1.44 -3.17 1.54
N LEU A 38 0.75 -2.05 1.46
CA LEU A 38 0.33 -1.32 2.65
C LEU A 38 -0.66 -2.15 3.46
N SER A 39 -0.54 -2.09 4.79
CA SER A 39 -1.54 -2.60 5.71
C SER A 39 -2.87 -1.82 5.62
N PRO A 40 -3.96 -2.30 6.22
CA PRO A 40 -5.14 -1.49 6.49
C PRO A 40 -4.78 -0.32 7.40
N LEU A 41 -4.36 0.81 6.80
CA LEU A 41 -3.82 1.96 7.53
C LEU A 41 -4.80 2.47 8.58
N GLY A 42 -6.11 2.47 8.30
CA GLY A 42 -7.13 2.89 9.24
C GLY A 42 -7.19 2.07 10.53
N CYS A 43 -6.61 0.86 10.54
CA CYS A 43 -6.55 0.01 11.72
C CYS A 43 -5.30 0.26 12.58
N LEU A 44 -4.35 1.08 12.13
CA LEU A 44 -3.16 1.39 12.91
C LEU A 44 -3.52 2.18 14.18
N PRO A 45 -2.87 1.92 15.33
CA PRO A 45 -3.22 2.56 16.60
C PRO A 45 -3.27 4.09 16.53
N ALA A 46 -2.31 4.71 15.85
CA ALA A 46 -2.25 6.16 15.70
C ALA A 46 -3.46 6.73 14.92
N LEU A 47 -3.89 6.06 13.84
CA LEU A 47 -5.03 6.50 13.05
C LEU A 47 -6.37 6.20 13.74
N ARG A 48 -6.45 5.13 14.53
CA ARG A 48 -7.61 4.90 15.41
C ARG A 48 -7.72 5.97 16.49
N ALA A 49 -6.61 6.31 17.15
CA ALA A 49 -6.58 7.35 18.17
C ALA A 49 -6.95 8.74 17.60
N ALA A 50 -6.55 9.02 16.36
CA ALA A 50 -6.90 10.27 15.67
C ALA A 50 -8.35 10.32 15.17
N ASN A 51 -9.06 9.19 15.10
CA ASN A 51 -10.44 9.08 14.60
C ASN A 51 -11.34 8.35 15.62
N PRO A 52 -11.61 8.97 16.78
CA PRO A 52 -12.27 8.32 17.92
C PRO A 52 -13.70 7.89 17.63
N ASP A 53 -14.45 8.58 16.77
CA ASP A 53 -15.86 8.24 16.48
C ASP A 53 -16.03 6.87 15.83
N GLU A 54 -15.10 6.52 14.94
CA GLU A 54 -15.03 5.19 14.32
C GLU A 54 -14.40 4.18 15.29
N ALA A 55 -13.32 4.57 15.97
CA ALA A 55 -12.64 3.69 16.92
C ALA A 55 -13.55 3.24 18.07
N ASN A 56 -14.44 4.11 18.57
CA ASN A 56 -15.43 3.83 19.62
C ASN A 56 -16.50 2.83 19.18
N LYS A 57 -16.71 2.67 17.86
CA LYS A 57 -17.57 1.63 17.28
C LYS A 57 -16.82 0.32 17.03
N GLY A 58 -15.56 0.24 17.45
CA GLY A 58 -14.68 -0.89 17.16
C GLY A 58 -14.19 -0.96 15.73
N SER A 59 -14.42 0.08 14.90
CA SER A 59 -14.02 0.08 13.49
C SER A 59 -12.65 0.71 13.27
N CYS A 60 -12.06 0.38 12.13
CA CYS A 60 -10.90 1.06 11.57
C CYS A 60 -11.34 2.32 10.83
N PHE A 61 -10.46 3.32 10.72
CA PHE A 61 -10.75 4.53 9.97
C PHE A 61 -10.87 4.26 8.46
N GLY A 62 -12.11 4.27 7.95
CA GLY A 62 -12.42 3.80 6.60
C GLY A 62 -11.65 4.50 5.49
N ALA A 63 -11.54 5.83 5.53
CA ALA A 63 -10.89 6.61 4.48
C ALA A 63 -9.41 6.25 4.31
N ALA A 64 -8.68 6.04 5.41
CA ALA A 64 -7.27 5.65 5.35
C ALA A 64 -7.08 4.22 4.82
N SER A 65 -7.95 3.28 5.20
CA SER A 65 -7.92 1.92 4.66
C SER A 65 -8.24 1.88 3.17
N SER A 66 -9.20 2.68 2.70
CA SER A 66 -9.51 2.82 1.27
C SER A 66 -8.34 3.40 0.47
N LEU A 67 -7.64 4.40 1.01
CA LEU A 67 -6.43 4.96 0.40
C LEU A 67 -5.32 3.90 0.28
N ALA A 68 -5.14 3.07 1.30
CA ALA A 68 -4.17 1.98 1.28
C ALA A 68 -4.50 0.93 0.20
N LEU A 69 -5.78 0.57 0.06
CA LEU A 69 -6.25 -0.34 -1.00
C LEU A 69 -6.01 0.24 -2.40
N ALA A 70 -6.34 1.52 -2.60
CA ALA A 70 -6.11 2.21 -3.87
C ALA A 70 -4.62 2.21 -4.25
N HIS A 71 -3.73 2.50 -3.29
CA HIS A 71 -2.28 2.38 -3.49
C HIS A 71 -1.87 0.94 -3.85
N ASN A 72 -2.33 -0.06 -3.10
CA ASN A 72 -1.94 -1.46 -3.33
C ASN A 72 -2.36 -1.97 -4.71
N ASN A 73 -3.56 -1.59 -5.16
CA ASN A 73 -4.05 -1.91 -6.50
C ASN A 73 -3.19 -1.24 -7.58
N ALA A 74 -2.88 0.05 -7.42
CA ALA A 74 -2.03 0.78 -8.35
C ALA A 74 -0.60 0.21 -8.40
N LEU A 75 -0.02 -0.15 -7.25
CA LEU A 75 1.28 -0.81 -7.16
C LEU A 75 1.28 -2.15 -7.91
N SER A 76 0.28 -2.99 -7.67
CA SER A 76 0.16 -4.29 -8.35
C SER A 76 0.11 -4.14 -9.87
N ASN A 77 -0.66 -3.17 -10.36
CA ASN A 77 -0.77 -2.87 -11.79
C ASN A 77 0.58 -2.44 -12.37
N ILE A 78 1.28 -1.50 -11.72
CA ILE A 78 2.58 -1.03 -12.20
C ILE A 78 3.63 -2.15 -12.18
N LEU A 79 3.73 -2.95 -11.11
CA LEU A 79 4.68 -4.05 -11.05
C LEU A 79 4.43 -5.07 -12.17
N THR A 80 3.15 -5.36 -12.46
CA THR A 80 2.76 -6.22 -13.58
C THR A 80 3.22 -5.62 -14.92
N SER A 81 2.99 -4.33 -15.16
CA SER A 81 3.44 -3.65 -16.39
C SER A 81 4.97 -3.62 -16.51
N LEU A 82 5.70 -3.33 -15.42
CA LEU A 82 7.16 -3.31 -15.43
C LEU A 82 7.75 -4.68 -15.74
N ASN A 83 7.15 -5.76 -15.21
CA ASN A 83 7.54 -7.13 -15.52
C ASN A 83 7.36 -7.50 -17.01
N GLN A 84 6.39 -6.89 -17.70
CA GLN A 84 6.18 -7.08 -19.14
C GLN A 84 7.17 -6.29 -20.00
N VAL A 85 7.55 -5.08 -19.55
CA VAL A 85 8.41 -4.16 -20.32
C VAL A 85 9.90 -4.41 -20.09
N PHE A 86 10.29 -4.76 -18.86
CA PHE A 86 11.70 -4.87 -18.48
C PHE A 86 12.17 -6.32 -18.44
N LYS A 87 13.02 -6.67 -19.42
CA LYS A 87 13.59 -8.01 -19.54
C LYS A 87 14.37 -8.41 -18.27
N GLY A 88 13.94 -9.52 -17.65
CA GLY A 88 14.57 -10.06 -16.46
C GLY A 88 14.22 -9.29 -15.18
N PHE A 89 13.22 -8.39 -15.23
CA PHE A 89 12.59 -7.87 -14.03
C PHE A 89 11.87 -8.99 -13.29
N MET A 90 12.06 -9.08 -11.99
CA MET A 90 11.39 -10.02 -11.11
C MET A 90 10.97 -9.26 -9.87
N TYR A 91 9.76 -9.55 -9.38
CA TYR A 91 9.28 -8.95 -8.15
C TYR A 91 8.53 -9.95 -7.28
N SER A 92 8.52 -9.67 -5.99
CA SER A 92 7.56 -10.24 -5.04
C SER A 92 6.81 -9.09 -4.40
N ASN A 93 5.49 -9.21 -4.33
CA ASN A 93 4.62 -8.27 -3.62
C ASN A 93 3.85 -9.05 -2.56
N SER A 94 4.07 -8.73 -1.28
CA SER A 94 3.37 -9.42 -0.20
C SER A 94 1.89 -9.07 -0.20
N ASN A 95 1.04 -9.98 0.25
CA ASN A 95 -0.35 -9.66 0.59
C ASN A 95 -0.46 -9.23 2.07
N PHE A 96 0.23 -8.14 2.44
CA PHE A 96 0.33 -7.71 3.84
C PHE A 96 -0.97 -7.07 4.35
N TYR A 97 -1.75 -6.46 3.45
CA TYR A 97 -3.08 -5.93 3.79
C TYR A 97 -3.95 -7.04 4.38
N ASP A 98 -4.21 -8.10 3.61
CA ASP A 98 -5.09 -9.18 4.03
C ASP A 98 -4.49 -9.97 5.18
N TRP A 99 -3.17 -10.21 5.15
CA TRP A 99 -2.47 -10.90 6.24
C TRP A 99 -2.66 -10.21 7.59
N LEU A 100 -2.53 -8.87 7.64
CA LEU A 100 -2.71 -8.14 8.87
C LEU A 100 -4.20 -8.03 9.24
N GLN A 101 -5.07 -7.80 8.25
CA GLN A 101 -6.50 -7.69 8.46
C GLN A 101 -7.09 -8.97 9.07
N ASP A 102 -6.64 -10.15 8.61
CA ASP A 102 -7.04 -11.44 9.15
C ASP A 102 -6.65 -11.58 10.63
N LYS A 103 -5.41 -11.22 10.99
CA LYS A 103 -4.96 -11.26 12.40
C LYS A 103 -5.72 -10.30 13.31
N ILE A 104 -6.09 -9.13 12.78
CA ILE A 104 -6.89 -8.15 13.51
C ILE A 104 -8.31 -8.69 13.75
N ASN A 105 -8.90 -9.33 12.74
CA ASN A 105 -10.28 -9.82 12.82
C ASN A 105 -10.40 -11.17 13.55
N ASN A 106 -9.35 -11.99 13.51
CA ASN A 106 -9.31 -13.35 14.03
C ASN A 106 -8.12 -13.54 15.00
N PRO A 107 -7.97 -12.73 16.05
CA PRO A 107 -6.79 -12.74 16.91
C PRO A 107 -6.60 -14.04 17.68
N THR A 108 -7.66 -14.83 17.89
CA THR A 108 -7.60 -16.12 18.61
C THR A 108 -7.08 -17.28 17.76
N ASN A 109 -6.94 -17.10 16.45
CA ASN A 109 -6.44 -18.13 15.53
C ASN A 109 -4.91 -18.20 15.46
N TYR A 110 -4.22 -17.33 16.21
CA TYR A 110 -2.78 -17.11 16.19
C TYR A 110 -2.24 -16.91 17.60
#